data_AF-A0A519UWZ8-F1
#
_entry.id   AF-A0A519UWZ8-F1
#
_cell.length_a   1.000
_cell.length_b   1.000
_cell.length_c   1.000
_cell.angle_alpha   90.00
_cell.angle_beta   90.00
_cell.angle_gamma   90.00
#
_symmetry.space_group_name_H-M   'P 1'
#
loop_
_entity.id
_entity.type
_entity.pdbx_description
1 polymer ?
#
loop_
_entity_poly.entity_id
_entity_poly.type
_entity_poly.pdbx_seq_one_letter_code
_entity_poly.pdbx_strand_id
1 'polypeptide(L)' 'YEEWFQDVEEGWIAGVNFHEHVIKEFRDNSIDYYINFGGELDDLHWRKLKPGQFFKKVEELLTKRLN' A
#
# COMPACT_ATOMS: atom_id res chain seq x y z
N TYR A 1 5.30 -18.29 -12.27
CA TYR A 1 4.99 -16.98 -11.64
C TYR A 1 6.03 -16.70 -10.56
N GLU A 2 7.33 -16.85 -10.89
CA GLU A 2 8.44 -16.68 -9.94
C GLU A 2 9.44 -15.62 -10.44
N GLU A 3 9.32 -15.15 -11.68
CA GLU A 3 10.31 -14.25 -12.31
C GLU A 3 10.06 -12.76 -12.04
N TRP A 4 8.86 -12.35 -11.59
CA TRP A 4 8.57 -10.95 -11.26
C TRP A 4 9.05 -10.55 -9.85
N PHE A 5 9.49 -11.53 -9.05
CA PHE A 5 9.87 -11.31 -7.65
C PHE A 5 11.36 -10.99 -7.48
N GLN A 6 12.21 -11.32 -8.45
CA GLN A 6 13.66 -11.17 -8.30
C GLN A 6 14.22 -9.79 -8.65
N ASP A 7 13.45 -8.91 -9.32
CA ASP A 7 13.87 -7.54 -9.64
C ASP A 7 13.34 -6.48 -8.65
N VAL A 8 12.57 -6.88 -7.63
CA VAL A 8 11.95 -5.99 -6.65
C VAL A 8 12.57 -6.23 -5.27
N GLU A 9 13.86 -5.93 -5.12
CA GLU A 9 14.57 -6.18 -3.87
C GLU A 9 14.10 -5.29 -2.68
N GLU A 10 13.35 -4.20 -2.90
CA GLU A 10 12.80 -3.33 -1.82
C GLU A 10 11.42 -2.71 -2.14
N GLY A 11 10.54 -3.44 -2.83
CA GLY A 11 9.21 -2.94 -3.17
C GLY A 11 8.19 -3.07 -2.03
N TRP A 12 7.17 -2.23 -2.06
CA TRP A 12 5.99 -2.34 -1.20
C TRP A 12 4.73 -2.46 -2.06
N ILE A 13 3.74 -3.19 -1.55
CA ILE A 13 2.38 -3.16 -2.08
C ILE A 13 1.54 -2.35 -1.09
N ALA A 14 0.84 -1.33 -1.59
CA ALA A 14 0.00 -0.47 -0.77
C ALA A 14 -1.44 -0.42 -1.29
N GLY A 15 -2.39 -0.60 -0.38
CA GLY A 15 -3.79 -0.35 -0.64
C GLY A 15 -4.18 1.05 -0.22
N VAL A 16 -4.73 1.82 -1.17
CA VAL A 16 -5.10 3.22 -0.98
C VAL A 16 -6.60 3.39 -1.15
N ASN A 17 -7.25 3.95 -0.13
CA ASN A 17 -8.68 4.26 -0.09
C ASN A 17 -9.60 3.08 -0.42
N PHE A 18 -9.25 1.89 0.06
CA PHE A 18 -10.15 0.75 0.00
C PHE A 18 -11.33 0.94 0.95
N HIS A 19 -12.51 0.46 0.56
CA HIS A 19 -13.67 0.46 1.44
C HIS A 19 -13.44 -0.44 2.66
N GLU A 20 -14.04 -0.08 3.79
CA GLU A 20 -13.91 -0.81 5.06
C GLU A 20 -14.24 -2.31 4.93
N HIS A 21 -15.27 -2.68 4.16
CA HIS A 21 -15.61 -4.09 3.94
C HIS A 21 -14.49 -4.85 3.21
N VAL A 22 -13.81 -4.22 2.25
CA VAL A 22 -12.68 -4.83 1.53
C VAL A 22 -11.48 -5.00 2.45
N ILE A 23 -11.21 -3.99 3.28
CA ILE A 23 -10.14 -4.08 4.31
C ILE A 23 -10.41 -5.23 5.28
N LYS A 24 -11.67 -5.41 5.69
CA LYS A 24 -12.08 -6.53 6.55
C LYS A 24 -11.84 -7.87 5.85
N GLU A 25 -12.27 -8.00 4.60
CA GLU A 25 -12.04 -9.21 3.80
C GLU A 25 -10.55 -9.52 3.62
N PHE A 26 -9.71 -8.50 3.43
CA PHE A 26 -8.26 -8.68 3.34
C PHE A 26 -7.68 -9.28 4.61
N ARG A 27 -8.09 -8.80 5.79
CA ARG A 27 -7.65 -9.37 7.08
C ARG A 27 -8.18 -10.78 7.29
N ASP A 28 -9.45 -11.01 7.00
CA ASP A 28 -10.08 -12.32 7.17
C ASP A 28 -9.42 -13.40 6.28
N ASN A 29 -8.85 -13.00 5.14
CA ASN A 29 -8.15 -13.87 4.20
C ASN A 29 -6.61 -13.78 4.31
N SER A 30 -6.07 -13.14 5.35
CA SER A 30 -4.60 -13.03 5.57
C SER A 30 -3.86 -12.37 4.39
N ILE A 31 -4.51 -11.43 3.70
CA ILE A 31 -3.91 -10.66 2.61
C ILE A 31 -3.02 -9.54 3.17
N ASP A 32 -3.27 -9.08 4.39
CA ASP A 32 -2.50 -8.05 5.10
C ASP A 32 -1.02 -8.39 5.32
N TYR A 33 -0.65 -9.67 5.22
CA TYR A 33 0.75 -10.12 5.18
C TYR A 33 1.51 -9.64 3.92
N TYR A 34 0.80 -9.30 2.84
CA TYR A 34 1.37 -8.96 1.54
C TYR A 34 1.13 -7.50 1.12
N ILE A 35 0.13 -6.84 1.70
CA ILE A 35 -0.26 -5.48 1.33
C ILE A 35 -0.43 -4.58 2.55
N ASN A 36 0.13 -3.38 2.44
CA ASN A 36 0.02 -2.35 3.47
C ASN A 36 -1.22 -1.48 3.23
N PHE A 37 -2.08 -1.33 4.22
CA PHE A 37 -3.23 -0.43 4.20
C PHE A 37 -3.47 0.12 5.62
N GLY A 38 -4.53 0.89 5.85
CA GLY A 38 -4.79 1.48 7.16
C GLY A 38 -4.21 2.88 7.31
N GLY A 39 -4.66 3.61 8.33
CA GLY A 39 -4.11 4.92 8.70
C GLY A 39 -4.29 5.95 7.58
N GLU A 40 -3.25 6.73 7.27
CA GLU A 40 -3.34 7.76 6.21
C GLU A 40 -3.57 7.16 4.80
N LEU A 41 -3.34 5.86 4.59
CA LEU A 41 -3.62 5.20 3.32
C LEU A 41 -5.12 5.02 3.06
N ASP A 42 -5.97 4.98 4.09
CA ASP A 42 -7.41 4.78 3.94
C ASP A 42 -8.12 6.06 3.45
N ASP A 43 -7.57 7.23 3.75
CA ASP A 43 -8.15 8.55 3.45
C ASP A 43 -7.20 9.46 2.63
N LEU A 44 -6.30 8.86 1.86
CA LEU A 44 -5.34 9.60 1.06
C LEU A 44 -6.03 10.32 -0.10
N HIS A 45 -5.87 11.64 -0.19
CA HIS A 45 -6.42 12.43 -1.31
C HIS A 45 -5.62 12.28 -2.61
N TRP A 46 -5.39 11.04 -3.07
CA TRP A 46 -4.47 10.68 -4.15
C TRP A 46 -4.79 11.38 -5.49
N ARG A 47 -6.07 11.62 -5.80
CA ARG A 47 -6.49 12.29 -7.05
C ARG A 47 -6.03 13.74 -7.16
N LYS A 48 -5.63 14.38 -6.06
CA LYS A 48 -5.10 15.76 -6.06
C LYS A 48 -3.59 15.81 -6.34
N LEU A 49 -2.92 14.66 -6.39
CA LEU A 49 -1.47 14.56 -6.54
C LEU A 49 -1.09 14.21 -7.98
N LYS A 50 0.03 14.75 -8.45
CA LYS A 50 0.67 14.25 -9.66
C LYS A 50 1.25 12.85 -9.40
N PRO A 51 1.41 11.98 -10.42
CA PRO A 51 1.91 10.61 -10.23
C PRO A 51 3.18 10.50 -9.37
N GLY A 52 4.20 11.33 -9.62
CA GLY A 52 5.43 11.31 -8.82
C GLY A 52 5.24 11.80 -7.37
N GLN A 53 4.31 12.73 -7.12
CA GLN A 53 3.98 13.17 -5.77
C GLN A 53 3.19 12.10 -5.01
N PHE A 54 2.29 11.39 -5.70
CA PHE A 54 1.57 10.26 -5.13
C PHE A 54 2.53 9.14 -4.74
N PHE A 55 3.43 8.73 -5.64
CA PHE A 55 4.44 7.71 -5.37
C PHE A 55 5.26 8.06 -4.13
N LYS A 56 5.86 9.26 -4.10
CA LYS A 56 6.69 9.71 -2.98
C LYS A 56 5.90 9.76 -1.67
N LYS A 57 4.64 10.20 -1.71
CA LYS A 57 3.79 10.26 -0.52
C LYS A 57 3.50 8.86 0.04
N VAL A 58 3.23 7.88 -0.81
CA VAL A 58 3.00 6.50 -0.37
C VAL A 58 4.30 5.87 0.15
N GLU A 59 5.43 6.09 -0.52
CA GLU A 59 6.76 5.67 -0.05
C GLU A 59 7.06 6.21 1.36
N GLU A 60 6.89 7.52 1.58
CA GLU A 60 7.09 8.16 2.90
C GLU A 60 6.20 7.56 3.99
N LEU A 61 4.96 7.15 3.66
CA LEU A 61 4.04 6.53 4.62
C LEU A 61 4.48 5.13 5.02
N LEU A 62 5.15 4.40 4.13
CA LEU A 62 5.55 3.01 4.33
C LEU A 62 6.93 2.91 4.97
N THR A 63 7.87 3.76 4.58
CA THR A 63 9.19 3.84 5.26
C THR A 63 9.04 4.20 6.74
N LYS A 64 8.02 4.98 7.12
CA LYS A 64 7.72 5.30 8.54
C LYS A 64 7.14 4.13 9.34
N ARG A 65 6.64 3.07 8.70
CA ARG A 65 6.09 1.88 9.36
C ARG A 65 7.11 0.76 9.51
N LEU A 66 8.14 0.76 8.66
CA LEU A 66 9.22 -0.22 8.65
C LEU A 66 10.38 0.13 9.61
N ASN A 67 10.43 1.39 10.08
CA ASN A 67 11.36 1.89 11.10
C ASN A 67 10.64 2.05 12.45
#